data_AF-A0A139CS44-F1
#
_entry.id   AF-A0A139CS44-F1
#
_cell.length_a   1.000
_cell.length_b   1.000
_cell.length_c   1.000
_cell.angle_alpha   90.00
_cell.angle_beta   90.00
_cell.angle_gamma   90.00
#
_symmetry.space_group_name_H-M   'P 1'
#
loop_
_entity.id
_entity.type
_entity.pdbx_description
1 polymer ?
#
loop_
_entity_poly.entity_id
_entity_poly.type
_entity_poly.pdbx_seq_one_letter_code
_entity_poly.pdbx_strand_id
1 'polypeptide(L)'
;MGGAPAAMAQATGIGTGTVQLAAGAGLTGLVTAGAMLNLTDSMALILAAGMVGAMIMIGVTMMVGNLVYVYGVGVPPASAKVDYDPITKDRQDIYVSQGTEGHGLPTVSFVSGIIGGGLGGIGGALVYYSLMSIANGMASADFVGLAAIFAVGIFFVNAVIPSYNIGGTIEGFHDPKFKKWPKAVVTSLIVTFMCAIVSVITIGGL
;
A
#
# COMPACT_ATOMS: atom_id res chain seq x y z
N MET A 1 0.52 0.99 5.56
CA MET A 1 -0.40 0.10 6.30
C MET A 1 -1.24 0.93 7.27
N GLY A 2 -2.24 1.68 6.77
CA GLY A 2 -3.26 2.34 7.61
C GLY A 2 -4.65 1.73 7.45
N GLY A 3 -4.85 0.84 6.46
CA GLY A 3 -6.15 0.22 6.16
C GLY A 3 -6.41 -1.12 6.82
N ALA A 4 -5.58 -1.53 7.78
CA ALA A 4 -5.79 -2.79 8.49
C ALA A 4 -7.20 -2.90 9.09
N PRO A 5 -7.79 -1.83 9.66
CA PRO A 5 -9.15 -1.91 10.19
C PRO A 5 -10.22 -2.22 9.13
N ALA A 6 -10.02 -1.83 7.86
CA ALA A 6 -10.91 -2.15 6.74
C ALA A 6 -10.96 -3.66 6.46
N ALA A 7 -9.82 -4.32 6.62
CA ALA A 7 -9.63 -5.73 6.30
C ALA A 7 -9.98 -6.68 7.47
N MET A 8 -10.36 -6.15 8.63
CA MET A 8 -10.51 -6.91 9.88
C MET A 8 -11.90 -6.86 10.50
N ALA A 9 -12.97 -6.66 9.72
CA ALA A 9 -14.27 -7.21 10.12
C ALA A 9 -14.18 -8.74 10.12
N GLN A 10 -13.71 -9.32 11.22
CA GLN A 10 -13.82 -10.74 11.56
C GLN A 10 -13.32 -11.73 10.49
N ALA A 11 -12.01 -11.78 10.27
CA ALA A 11 -11.35 -13.03 9.89
C ALA A 11 -9.98 -13.10 10.56
N THR A 12 -9.86 -14.02 11.51
CA THR A 12 -8.65 -14.35 12.24
C THR A 12 -7.52 -14.73 11.30
N GLY A 13 -6.38 -14.06 11.42
CA GLY A 13 -5.11 -14.80 11.52
C GLY A 13 -4.07 -14.67 10.41
N ILE A 14 -4.26 -13.89 9.35
CA ILE A 14 -3.13 -13.62 8.43
C ILE A 14 -3.12 -12.14 8.04
N GLY A 15 -1.94 -11.51 8.08
CA GLY A 15 -1.68 -10.19 7.50
C GLY A 15 -1.87 -10.13 5.96
N THR A 16 -2.66 -11.04 5.36
CA THR A 16 -2.94 -11.10 3.93
C THR A 16 -3.81 -9.94 3.46
N GLY A 17 -4.75 -9.44 4.26
CA GLY A 17 -5.62 -8.34 3.85
C GLY A 17 -4.87 -7.01 3.64
N THR A 18 -3.91 -6.69 4.51
CA THR A 18 -3.08 -5.49 4.35
C THR A 18 -2.10 -5.61 3.19
N VAL A 19 -1.58 -6.82 2.94
CA VAL A 19 -0.75 -7.12 1.76
C VAL A 19 -1.57 -7.02 0.48
N GLN A 20 -2.79 -7.54 0.45
CA GLN A 20 -3.67 -7.49 -0.72
C GLN A 20 -4.12 -6.07 -1.04
N LEU A 21 -4.45 -5.26 -0.03
CA LEU A 21 -4.77 -3.84 -0.22
C LEU A 21 -3.53 -3.03 -0.64
N ALA A 22 -2.37 -3.29 -0.04
CA ALA A 22 -1.12 -2.66 -0.46
C ALA A 22 -0.78 -3.04 -1.90
N ALA A 23 -0.85 -4.34 -2.25
CA ALA A 23 -0.64 -4.86 -3.59
C ALA A 23 -1.62 -4.25 -4.58
N GLY A 24 -2.92 -4.19 -4.27
CA GLY A 24 -3.93 -3.56 -5.11
C GLY A 24 -3.68 -2.06 -5.35
N ALA A 25 -3.24 -1.33 -4.32
CA ALA A 25 -2.85 0.07 -4.45
C ALA A 25 -1.58 0.25 -5.31
N GLY A 26 -0.59 -0.63 -5.13
CA GLY A 26 0.61 -0.65 -5.97
C GLY A 26 0.30 -0.98 -7.43
N LEU A 27 -0.56 -1.96 -7.68
CA LEU A 27 -1.03 -2.35 -9.01
C LEU A 27 -1.76 -1.22 -9.74
N THR A 28 -2.68 -0.55 -9.05
CA THR A 28 -3.38 0.61 -9.61
C THR A 28 -2.41 1.78 -9.88
N GLY A 29 -1.42 1.99 -9.01
CA GLY A 29 -0.32 2.93 -9.25
C GLY A 29 0.54 2.55 -10.48
N LEU A 30 0.81 1.26 -10.68
CA LEU A 30 1.57 0.76 -11.83
C LEU A 30 0.81 0.97 -13.15
N VAL A 31 -0.49 0.66 -13.18
CA VAL A 31 -1.33 0.82 -14.38
C VAL A 31 -1.45 2.30 -14.75
N THR A 32 -1.63 3.18 -13.76
CA THR A 32 -1.71 4.64 -14.00
C THR A 32 -0.36 5.23 -14.42
N ALA A 33 0.75 4.77 -13.84
CA ALA A 33 2.09 5.13 -14.28
C ALA A 33 2.38 4.65 -15.72
N GLY A 34 1.97 3.43 -16.07
CA GLY A 34 2.11 2.90 -17.43
C GLY A 34 1.27 3.66 -18.46
N ALA A 35 0.07 4.10 -18.11
CA ALA A 35 -0.72 4.97 -18.97
C ALA A 35 -0.02 6.32 -19.24
N MET A 36 0.61 6.91 -18.22
CA MET A 36 1.31 8.19 -18.37
C MET A 36 2.66 8.08 -19.09
N LEU A 37 3.33 6.94 -18.99
CA LEU A 37 4.54 6.65 -19.77
C LEU A 37 4.32 6.69 -21.28
N ASN A 38 3.09 6.45 -21.75
CA ASN A 38 2.73 6.56 -23.17
C ASN A 38 2.49 8.01 -23.62
N LEU A 39 2.38 8.96 -22.69
CA LEU A 39 2.00 10.34 -22.96
C LEU A 39 3.12 11.35 -22.66
N THR A 40 4.07 10.99 -21.80
CA THR A 40 5.09 11.92 -21.29
C THR A 40 6.32 11.17 -20.77
N ASP A 41 7.50 11.66 -21.12
CA ASP A 41 8.81 11.13 -20.64
C ASP A 41 9.26 11.73 -19.29
N SER A 42 8.49 12.66 -18.73
CA SER A 42 8.81 13.29 -17.45
C SER A 42 8.58 12.31 -16.30
N MET A 43 9.68 11.81 -15.72
CA MET A 43 9.69 10.93 -14.56
C MET A 43 8.79 11.46 -13.42
N ALA A 44 8.83 12.77 -13.14
CA ALA A 44 8.04 13.36 -12.06
C ALA A 44 6.53 13.19 -12.27
N LEU A 45 6.05 13.34 -13.51
CA LEU A 45 4.62 13.20 -13.83
C LEU A 45 4.17 11.74 -13.80
N ILE A 46 5.02 10.81 -14.24
CA ILE A 46 4.76 9.37 -14.17
C ILE A 46 4.63 8.91 -12.72
N LEU A 47 5.54 9.36 -11.85
CA LEU A 47 5.50 9.04 -10.42
C LEU A 47 4.31 9.69 -9.72
N ALA A 48 3.98 10.94 -10.06
CA ALA A 48 2.81 11.62 -9.52
C ALA A 48 1.51 10.91 -9.91
N ALA A 49 1.41 10.42 -11.15
CA ALA A 49 0.24 9.66 -11.59
C ALA A 49 0.11 8.33 -10.86
N GLY A 50 1.21 7.59 -10.69
CA GLY A 50 1.22 6.36 -9.90
C GLY A 50 0.86 6.58 -8.42
N MET A 51 1.33 7.68 -7.84
CA MET A 51 0.96 8.10 -6.48
C MET A 51 -0.55 8.35 -6.38
N VAL A 52 -1.10 9.18 -7.27
CA VAL A 52 -2.52 9.57 -7.24
C VAL A 52 -3.43 8.37 -7.51
N GLY A 53 -3.07 7.50 -8.47
CA GLY A 53 -3.80 6.26 -8.74
C GLY A 53 -3.92 5.36 -7.51
N ALA A 54 -2.81 5.18 -6.79
CA ALA A 54 -2.78 4.41 -5.56
C ALA A 54 -3.55 5.08 -4.40
N MET A 55 -3.47 6.41 -4.27
CA MET A 55 -4.22 7.18 -3.26
C MET A 55 -5.73 7.10 -3.50
N ILE A 56 -6.18 7.20 -4.75
CA ILE A 56 -7.60 7.08 -5.11
C ILE A 56 -8.12 5.69 -4.79
N MET A 57 -7.39 4.64 -5.18
CA MET A 57 -7.78 3.26 -4.88
C MET A 57 -7.97 3.06 -3.36
N ILE A 58 -6.96 3.43 -2.57
CA ILE A 58 -7.05 3.32 -1.10
C ILE A 58 -8.16 4.19 -0.52
N GLY A 59 -8.29 5.43 -0.95
CA GLY A 59 -9.32 6.36 -0.46
C GLY A 59 -10.73 5.86 -0.73
N VAL A 60 -11.00 5.36 -1.94
CA VAL A 60 -12.30 4.80 -2.31
C VAL A 60 -12.58 3.51 -1.54
N THR A 61 -11.61 2.59 -1.46
CA THR A 61 -11.79 1.34 -0.69
C THR A 61 -12.08 1.62 0.78
N MET A 62 -11.38 2.58 1.39
CA MET A 62 -11.61 2.94 2.79
C MET A 62 -12.95 3.66 2.99
N MET A 63 -13.37 4.51 2.05
CA MET A 63 -14.66 5.18 2.10
C MET A 63 -15.82 4.17 2.04
N VAL A 64 -15.77 3.26 1.07
CA VAL A 64 -16.76 2.17 0.94
C VAL A 64 -16.73 1.27 2.17
N GLY A 65 -15.54 0.95 2.69
CA GLY A 65 -15.38 0.21 3.95
C GLY A 65 -16.14 0.89 5.09
N ASN A 66 -15.92 2.19 5.31
CA ASN A 66 -16.61 2.95 6.36
C ASN A 66 -18.13 2.99 6.16
N LEU A 67 -18.62 3.10 4.92
CA LEU A 67 -20.06 3.02 4.66
C LEU A 67 -20.63 1.65 5.09
N VAL A 68 -19.94 0.55 4.80
CA VAL A 68 -20.36 -0.79 5.23
C VAL A 68 -20.30 -0.95 6.74
N TYR A 69 -19.27 -0.43 7.41
CA TYR A 69 -19.17 -0.51 8.88
C TYR A 69 -20.26 0.31 9.58
N VAL A 70 -20.51 1.53 9.12
CA VAL A 70 -21.51 2.43 9.74
C VAL A 70 -22.93 1.99 9.42
N TYR A 71 -23.25 1.72 8.15
CA TYR A 71 -24.62 1.42 7.72
C TYR A 71 -24.95 -0.07 7.69
N GLY A 72 -23.96 -0.94 7.49
CA GLY A 72 -24.17 -2.39 7.45
C GLY A 72 -24.02 -3.05 8.82
N VAL A 73 -22.97 -2.70 9.56
CA VAL A 73 -22.65 -3.31 10.87
C VAL A 73 -23.15 -2.45 12.04
N GLY A 74 -23.34 -1.14 11.84
CA GLY A 74 -23.83 -0.24 12.89
C GLY A 74 -22.76 0.17 13.90
N VAL A 75 -21.48 0.04 13.55
CA VAL A 75 -20.36 0.42 14.44
C VAL A 75 -19.76 1.76 14.00
N PRO A 76 -19.54 2.72 14.93
CA PRO A 76 -18.86 3.96 14.60
C PRO A 76 -17.37 3.70 14.37
N PRO A 77 -16.71 4.42 13.45
CA PRO A 77 -15.27 4.32 13.26
C PRO A 77 -14.54 4.90 14.49
N ALA A 78 -13.82 4.06 15.23
CA ALA A 78 -13.13 4.43 16.47
C ALA A 78 -11.83 3.63 16.65
N SER A 79 -10.75 4.32 17.02
CA SER A 79 -9.43 3.80 17.34
C SER A 79 -9.38 3.33 18.79
N ALA A 80 -8.84 2.13 19.02
CA ALA A 80 -8.60 1.62 20.38
C ALA A 80 -7.18 1.89 20.90
N LYS A 81 -6.29 2.41 20.05
CA LYS A 81 -4.88 2.63 20.42
C LYS A 81 -4.61 4.00 21.06
N VAL A 82 -5.51 4.97 20.92
CA VAL A 82 -5.38 6.31 21.51
C VAL A 82 -6.75 6.82 21.93
N ASP A 83 -6.83 7.45 23.11
CA ASP A 83 -8.10 7.97 23.65
C ASP A 83 -8.67 9.12 22.81
N TYR A 84 -7.80 9.91 22.19
CA TYR A 84 -8.15 11.04 21.33
C TYR A 84 -7.54 10.86 19.95
N ASP A 85 -8.35 11.10 18.91
CA ASP A 85 -7.85 11.08 17.53
C ASP A 85 -6.74 12.13 17.36
N PRO A 86 -5.53 11.76 16.90
CA PRO A 86 -4.46 12.72 16.64
C PRO A 86 -4.82 13.82 15.63
N ILE A 87 -5.81 13.58 14.76
CA ILE A 87 -6.23 14.49 13.70
C ILE A 87 -7.40 15.36 14.15
N THR A 88 -8.51 14.74 14.56
CA THR A 88 -9.74 15.48 14.90
C THR A 88 -9.82 15.90 16.36
N LYS A 89 -9.00 15.28 17.24
CA LYS A 89 -9.05 15.41 18.70
C LYS A 89 -10.37 14.97 19.32
N ASP A 90 -11.17 14.21 18.57
CA ASP A 90 -12.38 13.60 19.12
C ASP A 90 -11.99 12.47 20.06
N ARG A 91 -12.76 12.33 21.14
CA ARG A 91 -12.59 11.27 22.12
C ARG A 91 -13.15 9.96 21.57
N GLN A 92 -12.32 8.94 21.40
CA GLN A 92 -12.67 7.67 20.74
C GLN A 92 -12.83 6.48 21.70
N ASP A 93 -12.21 6.52 22.89
CA ASP A 93 -12.28 5.46 23.92
C ASP A 93 -13.71 5.08 24.31
N ILE A 94 -14.63 6.05 24.36
CA ILE A 94 -16.04 5.85 24.70
C ILE A 94 -16.84 5.05 23.66
N TYR A 95 -16.34 4.98 22.42
CA TYR A 95 -17.01 4.30 21.31
C TYR A 95 -16.41 2.93 20.98
N VAL A 96 -15.40 2.50 21.75
CA VAL A 96 -14.73 1.21 21.58
C VAL A 96 -15.36 0.17 22.51
N SER A 97 -15.68 -1.01 21.97
CA SER A 97 -16.26 -2.09 22.75
C SER A 97 -15.15 -2.85 23.47
N GLN A 98 -15.44 -3.33 24.69
CA GLN A 98 -14.41 -3.94 25.52
C GLN A 98 -13.82 -5.19 24.86
N GLY A 99 -12.48 -5.26 24.83
CA GLY A 99 -11.74 -6.37 24.22
C GLY A 99 -11.56 -6.29 22.70
N THR A 100 -11.97 -5.18 22.07
CA THR A 100 -11.74 -4.95 20.63
C THR A 100 -10.55 -4.02 20.37
N GLU A 101 -9.95 -4.17 19.20
CA GLU A 101 -8.84 -3.33 18.71
C GLU A 101 -9.36 -2.26 17.75
N GLY A 102 -10.44 -1.59 18.16
CA GLY A 102 -11.12 -0.53 17.41
C GLY A 102 -12.27 -1.03 16.53
N HIS A 103 -12.93 -0.08 15.87
CA HIS A 103 -14.07 -0.30 15.00
C HIS A 103 -13.91 0.50 13.70
N GLY A 104 -14.37 -0.06 12.58
CA GLY A 104 -14.36 0.61 11.28
C GLY A 104 -12.97 1.14 10.89
N LEU A 105 -12.91 2.22 10.11
CA LEU A 105 -11.67 2.93 9.79
C LEU A 105 -11.71 4.34 10.39
N PRO A 106 -11.07 4.58 11.56
CA PRO A 106 -10.99 5.91 12.14
C PRO A 106 -10.22 6.88 11.23
N THR A 107 -10.43 8.17 11.41
CA THR A 107 -9.87 9.24 10.55
C THR A 107 -8.36 9.14 10.42
N VAL A 108 -7.67 8.81 11.52
CA VAL A 108 -6.22 8.61 11.53
C VAL A 108 -5.75 7.40 10.69
N SER A 109 -6.49 6.29 10.71
CA SER A 109 -6.24 5.13 9.84
C SER A 109 -6.47 5.48 8.37
N PHE A 110 -7.49 6.29 8.09
CA PHE A 110 -7.81 6.75 6.74
C PHE A 110 -6.68 7.60 6.15
N VAL A 111 -6.23 8.63 6.89
CA VAL A 111 -5.17 9.54 6.44
C VAL A 111 -3.83 8.82 6.34
N SER A 112 -3.46 8.01 7.34
CA SER A 112 -2.24 7.20 7.29
C SER A 112 -2.26 6.17 6.15
N GLY A 113 -3.44 5.65 5.84
CA GLY A 113 -3.71 4.78 4.70
C GLY A 113 -3.44 5.46 3.37
N ILE A 114 -3.99 6.65 3.16
CA ILE A 114 -3.79 7.46 1.95
C ILE A 114 -2.30 7.78 1.74
N ILE A 115 -1.60 8.25 2.78
CA ILE A 115 -0.16 8.55 2.70
C ILE A 115 0.62 7.29 2.34
N GLY A 116 0.31 6.16 3.00
CA GLY A 116 0.94 4.88 2.71
C GLY A 116 0.66 4.38 1.28
N GLY A 117 -0.56 4.58 0.78
CA GLY A 117 -0.95 4.26 -0.59
C GLY A 117 -0.17 5.09 -1.60
N GLY A 118 -0.05 6.40 -1.38
CA GLY A 118 0.75 7.28 -2.23
C GLY A 118 2.22 6.88 -2.28
N LEU A 119 2.85 6.62 -1.13
CA LEU A 119 4.24 6.15 -1.08
C LEU A 119 4.43 4.79 -1.77
N GLY A 120 3.46 3.88 -1.62
CA GLY A 120 3.43 2.61 -2.36
C GLY A 120 3.31 2.82 -3.87
N GLY A 121 2.43 3.72 -4.31
CA GLY A 121 2.25 4.08 -5.73
C GLY A 121 3.51 4.64 -6.36
N ILE A 122 4.23 5.53 -5.67
CA ILE A 122 5.54 6.03 -6.13
C ILE A 122 6.54 4.87 -6.26
N GLY A 123 6.61 4.00 -5.25
CA GLY A 123 7.54 2.86 -5.25
C GLY A 123 7.28 1.90 -6.42
N GLY A 124 6.03 1.56 -6.67
CA GLY A 124 5.64 0.76 -7.84
C GLY A 124 6.00 1.45 -9.15
N ALA A 125 5.62 2.73 -9.30
CA ALA A 125 5.91 3.50 -10.51
C ALA A 125 7.42 3.65 -10.78
N LEU A 126 8.25 3.79 -9.73
CA LEU A 126 9.71 3.82 -9.85
C LEU A 126 10.28 2.50 -10.39
N VAL A 127 9.82 1.36 -9.85
CA VAL A 127 10.27 0.04 -10.32
C VAL A 127 9.90 -0.12 -11.80
N TYR A 128 8.65 0.17 -12.17
CA TYR A 128 8.21 0.05 -13.56
C TYR A 128 8.97 0.97 -14.51
N TYR A 129 9.16 2.25 -14.14
CA TYR A 129 9.98 3.19 -14.91
C TYR A 129 11.41 2.69 -15.10
N SER A 130 12.03 2.16 -14.03
CA SER A 130 13.40 1.65 -14.09
C SER A 130 13.52 0.43 -15.02
N LEU A 131 12.55 -0.48 -15.00
CA LEU A 131 12.54 -1.65 -15.89
C LEU A 131 12.32 -1.24 -17.35
N MET A 132 11.44 -0.28 -17.60
CA MET A 132 11.16 0.25 -18.95
C MET A 132 12.36 0.99 -19.55
N SER A 133 13.27 1.50 -18.72
CA SER A 133 14.49 2.18 -19.18
C SER A 133 15.62 1.23 -19.64
N ILE A 134 15.46 -0.08 -19.41
CA ILE A 134 16.44 -1.08 -19.83
C ILE A 134 16.32 -1.30 -21.34
N ALA A 135 17.39 -1.05 -22.07
CA ALA A 135 17.42 -1.32 -23.51
C ALA A 135 17.27 -2.83 -23.76
N ASN A 136 16.31 -3.19 -24.60
CA ASN A 136 16.06 -4.58 -24.98
C ASN A 136 15.71 -4.71 -26.46
N GLY A 137 16.09 -5.84 -27.05
CA GLY A 137 15.78 -6.16 -28.46
C GLY A 137 14.38 -6.73 -28.69
N MET A 138 13.54 -6.79 -27.65
CA MET A 138 12.17 -7.34 -27.72
C MET A 138 11.17 -6.38 -28.36
N ALA A 139 10.09 -6.94 -28.92
CA ALA A 139 8.94 -6.15 -29.36
C ALA A 139 8.32 -5.37 -28.19
N SER A 140 7.84 -4.15 -28.47
CA SER A 140 7.37 -3.20 -27.44
C SER A 140 6.24 -3.76 -26.57
N ALA A 141 5.33 -4.55 -27.14
CA ALA A 141 4.23 -5.15 -26.39
C ALA A 141 4.69 -6.23 -25.39
N ASP A 142 5.63 -7.09 -25.81
CA ASP A 142 6.16 -8.16 -24.96
C ASP A 142 7.01 -7.60 -23.82
N PHE A 143 7.81 -6.57 -24.11
CA PHE A 143 8.63 -5.87 -23.13
C PHE A 143 7.79 -5.20 -22.02
N VAL A 144 6.71 -4.51 -22.41
CA VAL A 144 5.77 -3.88 -21.46
C VAL A 144 5.12 -4.92 -20.56
N GLY A 145 4.70 -6.07 -21.11
CA GLY A 145 4.10 -7.16 -20.34
C GLY A 145 5.07 -7.77 -19.34
N LEU A 146 6.31 -8.02 -19.75
CA LEU A 146 7.36 -8.61 -18.90
C LEU A 146 7.76 -7.64 -17.78
N ALA A 147 7.99 -6.36 -18.11
CA ALA A 147 8.28 -5.32 -17.14
C ALA A 147 7.14 -5.13 -16.13
N ALA A 148 5.88 -5.22 -16.57
CA ALA A 148 4.73 -5.16 -15.69
C ALA A 148 4.72 -6.34 -14.71
N ILE A 149 4.85 -7.59 -15.18
CA ILE A 149 4.84 -8.79 -14.33
C ILE A 149 5.95 -8.71 -13.26
N PHE A 150 7.16 -8.31 -13.64
CA PHE A 150 8.25 -8.13 -12.69
C PHE A 150 8.00 -6.99 -11.69
N ALA A 151 7.48 -5.85 -12.16
CA ALA A 151 7.15 -4.74 -11.27
C ALA A 151 6.07 -5.15 -10.24
N VAL A 152 5.04 -5.88 -10.66
CA VAL A 152 4.03 -6.45 -9.78
C VAL A 152 4.66 -7.43 -8.78
N GLY A 153 5.50 -8.34 -9.24
CA GLY A 153 6.16 -9.34 -8.39
C GLY A 153 7.04 -8.71 -7.31
N ILE A 154 7.91 -7.77 -7.70
CA ILE A 154 8.77 -7.01 -6.78
C ILE A 154 7.91 -6.26 -5.76
N PHE A 155 6.82 -5.64 -6.22
CA PHE A 155 5.92 -4.91 -5.34
C PHE A 155 5.24 -5.83 -4.33
N PHE A 156 4.80 -7.01 -4.75
CA PHE A 156 4.16 -7.99 -3.87
C PHE A 156 5.12 -8.47 -2.77
N VAL A 157 6.37 -8.77 -3.13
CA VAL A 157 7.42 -9.13 -2.16
C VAL A 157 7.62 -8.00 -1.14
N ASN A 158 7.68 -6.75 -1.61
CA ASN A 158 7.82 -5.58 -0.74
C ASN A 158 6.59 -5.26 0.10
N ALA A 159 5.40 -5.73 -0.27
CA ALA A 159 4.21 -5.61 0.56
C ALA A 159 4.20 -6.67 1.68
N VAL A 160 4.70 -7.87 1.39
CA VAL A 160 4.71 -9.02 2.31
C VAL A 160 5.73 -8.87 3.44
N ILE A 161 6.92 -8.33 3.17
CA ILE A 161 7.97 -8.22 4.19
C ILE A 161 7.55 -7.31 5.36
N PRO A 162 7.05 -6.08 5.13
CA PRO A 162 6.61 -5.20 6.20
C PRO A 162 5.38 -5.74 6.95
N SER A 163 4.49 -6.49 6.27
CA SER A 163 3.31 -7.05 6.93
C SER A 163 3.68 -8.06 8.02
N TYR A 164 4.68 -8.90 7.77
CA TYR A 164 5.18 -9.84 8.76
C TYR A 164 6.06 -9.18 9.82
N ASN A 165 6.83 -8.16 9.47
CA ASN A 165 7.74 -7.51 10.41
C ASN A 165 7.02 -6.65 11.47
N ILE A 166 5.96 -5.93 11.06
CA ILE A 166 5.20 -5.07 11.98
C ILE A 166 4.25 -5.93 12.83
N GLY A 167 3.52 -6.85 12.20
CA GLY A 167 2.66 -7.84 12.83
C GLY A 167 1.38 -7.29 13.47
N GLY A 168 0.26 -7.99 13.23
CA GLY A 168 -1.05 -7.68 13.81
C GLY A 168 -1.68 -6.37 13.30
N THR A 169 -2.77 -5.96 13.96
CA THR A 169 -3.51 -4.72 13.68
C THR A 169 -2.66 -3.49 13.98
N ILE A 170 -2.60 -2.57 13.01
CA ILE A 170 -2.13 -1.20 13.22
C ILE A 170 -3.16 -0.20 12.73
N GLU A 171 -3.39 0.84 13.53
CA GLU A 171 -4.40 1.88 13.26
C GLU A 171 -3.80 3.15 12.63
N GLY A 172 -2.49 3.20 12.43
CA GLY A 172 -1.84 4.30 11.72
C GLY A 172 -0.44 4.62 12.25
N PHE A 173 0.05 5.81 11.91
CA PHE A 173 1.40 6.27 12.28
C PHE A 173 1.59 6.49 13.79
N HIS A 174 0.51 6.64 14.54
CA HIS A 174 0.53 6.83 16.00
C HIS A 174 0.64 5.51 16.78
N ASP A 175 0.42 4.36 16.12
CA ASP A 175 0.46 3.07 16.79
C ASP A 175 1.87 2.78 17.33
N PRO A 176 2.05 2.36 18.59
CA PRO A 176 3.35 1.98 19.13
C PRO A 176 4.13 0.97 18.28
N LYS A 177 3.43 0.11 17.53
CA LYS A 177 4.02 -0.87 16.61
C LYS A 177 4.69 -0.21 15.38
N PHE A 178 4.31 1.01 15.03
CA PHE A 178 4.91 1.77 13.92
C PHE A 178 6.42 2.03 14.14
N LYS A 179 6.91 1.99 15.38
CA LYS A 179 8.34 2.09 15.72
C LYS A 179 9.21 1.01 15.05
N LYS A 180 8.61 -0.10 14.59
CA LYS A 180 9.31 -1.18 13.87
C LYS A 180 9.53 -0.87 12.38
N TRP A 181 8.91 0.17 11.83
CA TRP A 181 8.95 0.51 10.41
C TRP A 181 10.37 0.68 9.83
N PRO A 182 11.37 1.30 10.52
CA PRO A 182 12.72 1.43 9.97
C PRO A 182 13.38 0.08 9.63
N LYS A 183 13.16 -0.94 10.46
CA LYS A 183 13.66 -2.29 10.17
C LYS A 183 12.99 -2.88 8.93
N ALA A 184 11.70 -2.64 8.75
CA ALA A 184 10.97 -3.08 7.56
C ALA A 184 11.49 -2.41 6.29
N VAL A 185 11.79 -1.11 6.34
CA VAL A 185 12.38 -0.38 5.22
C VAL A 185 13.73 -0.98 4.80
N VAL A 186 14.61 -1.24 5.76
CA VAL A 186 15.94 -1.83 5.47
C VAL A 186 15.80 -3.22 4.85
N THR A 187 14.94 -4.08 5.40
CA THR A 187 14.72 -5.42 4.84
C THR A 187 14.12 -5.36 3.44
N SER A 188 13.11 -4.51 3.22
CA SER A 188 12.51 -4.31 1.89
C SER A 188 13.53 -3.75 0.89
N LEU A 189 14.43 -2.85 1.29
CA LEU A 189 15.47 -2.33 0.42
C LEU A 189 16.43 -3.43 -0.05
N ILE A 190 16.92 -4.26 0.88
CA ILE A 190 17.82 -5.38 0.56
C ILE A 190 17.13 -6.36 -0.40
N VAL A 191 15.88 -6.72 -0.13
CA VAL A 191 15.14 -7.66 -0.99
C VAL A 191 14.82 -7.04 -2.35
N THR A 192 14.43 -5.77 -2.41
CA THR A 192 14.23 -5.05 -3.68
C THR A 192 15.49 -5.05 -4.52
N PHE A 193 16.65 -4.83 -3.90
CA PHE A 193 17.93 -4.84 -4.60
C PHE A 193 18.24 -6.22 -5.18
N MET A 194 18.00 -7.30 -4.42
CA MET A 194 18.16 -8.66 -4.93
C MET A 194 17.19 -8.97 -6.08
N CYS A 195 15.92 -8.59 -5.95
CA CYS A 195 14.95 -8.78 -7.03
C CYS A 195 15.29 -7.94 -8.27
N ALA A 196 15.80 -6.72 -8.09
CA ALA A 196 16.24 -5.86 -9.19
C ALA A 196 17.37 -6.49 -10.00
N ILE A 197 18.36 -7.12 -9.35
CA ILE A 197 19.43 -7.85 -10.06
C ILE A 197 18.83 -8.97 -10.93
N VAL A 198 17.93 -9.78 -10.37
CA VAL A 198 17.27 -10.86 -11.11
C VAL A 198 16.45 -10.32 -12.28
N SER A 199 15.67 -9.25 -12.06
CA SER A 199 14.87 -8.62 -13.11
C SER A 199 15.70 -8.02 -14.22
N VAL A 200 16.81 -7.34 -13.90
CA VAL A 200 17.71 -6.75 -14.90
C VAL A 200 18.39 -7.84 -15.74
N ILE A 201 18.85 -8.93 -15.12
CA ILE A 201 19.46 -10.05 -15.86
C ILE A 201 18.42 -10.73 -16.77
N THR A 202 17.21 -10.95 -16.25
CA THR A 202 16.16 -11.65 -17.00
C THR A 202 15.64 -10.82 -18.17
N ILE A 203 15.45 -9.51 -17.94
CA ILE A 203 14.97 -8.59 -18.96
C ILE A 203 16.12 -8.28 -19.93
N GLY A 204 17.25 -7.76 -19.44
CA GLY A 204 18.41 -7.32 -20.23
C GLY A 204 19.09 -8.42 -21.07
N GLY A 205 18.85 -9.69 -20.75
CA GLY A 205 19.55 -10.82 -21.33
C GLY A 205 20.91 -11.07 -20.65
N LEU A 206 21.36 -12.32 -20.66
CA LEU A 206 22.77 -12.67 -20.44
C LEU A 206 23.61 -12.23 -21.64
#